data_AF-A0A3D5S5F9-F1
#
_entry.id   AF-A0A3D5S5F9-F1
#
_cell.length_a   1.000
_cell.length_b   1.000
_cell.length_c   1.000
_cell.angle_alpha   90.00
_cell.angle_beta   90.00
_cell.angle_gamma   90.00
#
_symmetry.space_group_name_H-M   'P 1'
#
loop_
_entity.id
_entity.type
_entity.pdbx_description
1 polymer ?
#
loop_
_entity_poly.entity_id
_entity_poly.type
_entity_poly.pdbx_seq_one_letter_code
_entity_poly.pdbx_strand_id
1 'polypeptide(L)'
;VQKVFNLPEMLNAQQYGDLLWEATLNDGSTPSSDVYGNNPSGAVIPQWLDADQTLPSDDVKWIEEIFNPAVVQSYDLSVSKGNDQARQSFSLGYYNQEGIIKYTGFDRFTARFNSSYKVKDMLTIGQNFAGTLSRTTDVTINRVLGSVVFEALQYPSIVPVKDINGNYGGNPFINLGNPLGRLDRAKDNQK
;
A
#
# COMPACT_ATOMS: atom_id res chain seq x y z
N VAL A 1 2.84 -11.86 10.96
CA VAL A 1 2.63 -10.43 10.59
C VAL A 1 3.90 -9.94 9.93
N GLN A 2 3.82 -9.48 8.69
CA GLN A 2 4.92 -8.86 7.95
C GLN A 2 4.95 -7.36 8.27
N LYS A 3 6.15 -6.79 8.40
CA LYS A 3 6.37 -5.36 8.66
C LYS A 3 7.57 -4.88 7.85
N VAL A 4 7.54 -3.62 7.46
CA VAL A 4 8.69 -2.97 6.81
C VAL A 4 9.75 -2.64 7.86
N PHE A 5 11.02 -2.74 7.48
CA PHE A 5 12.18 -2.41 8.32
C PHE A 5 13.16 -1.53 7.53
N ASN A 6 13.99 -0.76 8.24
CA ASN A 6 15.00 0.15 7.66
C ASN A 6 14.42 1.10 6.59
N LEU A 7 13.31 1.77 6.92
CA LEU A 7 12.79 2.85 6.08
C LEU A 7 13.79 4.02 6.04
N PRO A 8 13.92 4.71 4.90
CA PRO A 8 14.73 5.92 4.82
C PRO A 8 14.16 6.97 5.78
N GLU A 9 15.05 7.70 6.45
CA GLU A 9 14.66 8.82 7.30
C GLU A 9 14.20 9.97 6.40
N MET A 10 12.94 10.37 6.54
CA MET A 10 12.40 11.53 5.84
C MET A 10 12.77 12.80 6.61
N LEU A 11 13.04 13.87 5.85
CA LEU A 11 13.14 15.21 6.41
C LEU A 11 11.79 15.58 7.03
N ASN A 12 11.82 16.15 8.24
CA ASN A 12 10.64 16.78 8.79
C ASN A 12 10.27 18.07 8.01
N ALA A 13 9.09 18.62 8.27
CA ALA A 13 8.61 19.82 7.60
C ALA A 13 9.61 21.00 7.63
N GLN A 14 10.26 21.24 8.77
CA GLN A 14 11.25 22.32 8.91
C GLN A 14 12.53 22.02 8.12
N GLN A 15 13.07 20.80 8.25
CA GLN A 15 14.28 20.37 7.53
C GLN A 15 14.09 20.41 6.01
N TYR A 16 12.90 20.08 5.52
CA TYR A 16 12.56 20.20 4.11
C TYR A 16 12.60 21.68 3.67
N GLY A 17 11.99 22.57 4.44
CA GLY A 17 12.06 24.02 4.19
C GLY A 17 13.48 24.56 4.24
N ASP A 18 14.26 24.19 5.24
CA ASP A 18 15.65 24.62 5.40
C ASP A 18 16.52 24.14 4.23
N LEU A 19 16.32 22.91 3.75
CA LEU A 19 17.01 22.40 2.57
C LEU A 19 16.66 23.19 1.29
N LEU A 20 15.40 23.61 1.13
CA LEU A 20 15.02 24.51 0.02
C LEU A 20 15.72 25.87 0.13
N TRP A 21 15.92 26.38 1.35
CA TRP A 21 16.65 27.62 1.59
C TRP A 21 18.12 27.48 1.23
N GLU A 22 18.76 26.42 1.72
CA GLU A 22 20.16 26.11 1.39
C GLU A 22 20.35 25.97 -0.12
N ALA A 23 19.45 25.24 -0.80
CA ALA A 23 19.49 25.10 -2.25
C ALA A 23 19.38 26.46 -2.97
N THR A 24 18.43 27.31 -2.56
CA THR A 24 18.22 28.62 -3.19
C THR A 24 19.41 29.56 -2.97
N LEU A 25 20.00 29.53 -1.78
CA LEU A 25 21.21 30.29 -1.46
C LEU A 25 22.43 29.80 -2.25
N ASN A 26 22.58 28.48 -2.42
CA ASN A 26 23.64 27.88 -3.23
C ASN A 26 23.51 28.26 -4.71
N ASP A 27 22.30 28.45 -5.21
CA ASP A 27 22.02 28.96 -6.56
C ASP A 27 22.22 30.48 -6.70
N GLY A 28 22.66 31.16 -5.63
CA GLY A 28 22.90 32.62 -5.62
C GLY A 28 21.62 33.46 -5.60
N SER A 29 20.47 32.85 -5.34
CA SER A 29 19.17 33.50 -5.29
C SER A 29 18.74 33.80 -3.86
N THR A 30 17.73 34.66 -3.71
CA THR A 30 17.12 34.92 -2.39
C THR A 30 15.97 33.93 -2.16
N PRO A 31 15.95 33.21 -1.02
CA PRO A 31 14.87 32.28 -0.72
C PRO A 31 13.49 32.95 -0.71
N SER A 32 12.56 32.37 -1.47
CA SER A 32 11.17 32.81 -1.54
C SER A 32 10.28 31.61 -1.80
N SER A 33 9.24 31.44 -0.99
CA SER A 33 8.28 30.34 -1.09
C SER A 33 6.89 30.81 -0.68
N ASP A 34 5.89 30.46 -1.48
CA ASP A 34 4.48 30.68 -1.12
C ASP A 34 4.06 29.91 0.14
N VAL A 35 4.81 28.85 0.49
CA VAL A 35 4.54 28.01 1.66
C VAL A 35 5.44 28.39 2.83
N TYR A 36 6.77 28.39 2.64
CA TYR A 36 7.73 28.60 3.72
C TYR A 36 8.09 30.07 3.99
N GLY A 37 7.45 31.00 3.27
CA GLY A 37 7.67 32.43 3.39
C GLY A 37 8.89 32.96 2.64
N ASN A 38 9.30 34.20 2.97
CA ASN A 38 10.39 34.92 2.28
C ASN A 38 11.49 35.39 3.26
N ASN A 39 11.60 34.76 4.43
CA ASN A 39 12.56 35.17 5.45
C ASN A 39 13.98 34.69 5.06
N PRO A 40 14.96 35.58 4.82
CA PRO A 40 16.30 35.14 4.43
C PRO A 40 17.05 34.33 5.49
N SER A 41 16.62 34.42 6.76
CA SER A 41 17.25 33.72 7.88
C SER A 41 16.81 32.26 8.07
N GLY A 42 15.79 31.80 7.34
CA GLY A 42 15.33 30.42 7.39
C GLY A 42 13.87 30.25 6.98
N ALA A 43 13.49 29.01 6.65
CA ALA A 43 12.12 28.65 6.33
C ALA A 43 11.21 28.80 7.56
N VAL A 44 9.98 29.26 7.36
CA VAL A 44 8.98 29.38 8.43
C VAL A 44 7.82 28.44 8.11
N ILE A 45 7.42 27.62 9.08
CA ILE A 45 6.22 26.78 8.96
C ILE A 45 4.98 27.64 9.18
N PRO A 46 4.13 27.86 8.17
CA PRO A 46 2.85 28.54 8.36
C PRO A 46 1.90 27.68 9.20
N GLN A 47 0.84 28.28 9.73
CA GLN A 47 -0.23 27.49 10.34
C GLN A 47 -1.08 26.77 9.28
N TRP A 48 -1.29 27.42 8.13
CA TRP A 48 -2.15 26.98 7.04
C TRP A 48 -1.39 27.02 5.72
N LEU A 49 -1.59 25.99 4.90
CA LEU A 49 -0.97 25.82 3.58
C LEU A 49 -1.82 26.39 2.45
N ASP A 50 -3.06 26.79 2.76
CA ASP A 50 -4.04 27.33 1.83
C ASP A 50 -4.66 28.63 2.35
N ALA A 51 -5.18 29.45 1.43
CA ALA A 51 -5.83 30.71 1.77
C ALA A 51 -7.15 30.51 2.52
N ASP A 52 -7.85 29.40 2.27
CA ASP A 52 -9.14 29.06 2.88
C ASP A 52 -8.99 28.49 4.30
N GLN A 53 -7.75 28.34 4.80
CA GLN A 53 -7.44 27.84 6.14
C GLN A 53 -8.07 26.47 6.41
N THR A 54 -8.03 25.59 5.41
CA THR A 54 -8.53 24.21 5.52
C THR A 54 -7.42 23.19 5.66
N LEU A 55 -6.22 23.51 5.21
CA LEU A 55 -5.08 22.61 5.13
C LEU A 55 -4.01 23.05 6.15
N PRO A 56 -4.05 22.55 7.39
CA PRO A 56 -3.05 22.92 8.40
C PRO A 56 -1.68 22.35 8.03
N SER A 57 -0.60 22.98 8.48
CA SER A 57 0.72 22.35 8.41
C SER A 57 0.86 21.21 9.42
N ASP A 58 1.59 20.17 9.05
CA ASP A 58 1.84 18.98 9.85
C ASP A 58 3.29 18.48 9.63
N ASP A 59 3.68 17.37 10.25
CA ASP A 59 4.98 16.72 10.05
C ASP A 59 4.81 15.23 9.71
N VAL A 60 4.30 14.99 8.50
CA VAL A 60 3.93 13.65 8.03
C VAL A 60 5.14 12.94 7.43
N LYS A 61 5.45 11.77 7.97
CA LYS A 61 6.40 10.82 7.37
C LYS A 61 5.68 9.95 6.34
N TRP A 62 5.54 10.48 5.13
CA TRP A 62 4.75 9.86 4.07
C TRP A 62 5.12 8.42 3.72
N ILE A 63 6.41 8.08 3.81
CA ILE A 63 6.87 6.72 3.60
C ILE A 63 6.31 5.75 4.65
N GLU A 64 6.33 6.15 5.92
CA GLU A 64 5.72 5.34 6.99
C GLU A 64 4.19 5.27 6.81
N GLU A 65 3.58 6.37 6.37
CA GLU A 65 2.13 6.49 6.25
C GLU A 65 1.51 5.60 5.17
N ILE A 66 2.25 5.24 4.12
CA ILE A 66 1.74 4.33 3.08
C ILE A 66 1.86 2.84 3.45
N PHE A 67 2.62 2.50 4.49
CA PHE A 67 2.83 1.12 4.92
C PHE A 67 1.96 0.77 6.14
N ASN A 68 1.65 -0.52 6.28
CA ASN A 68 0.99 -1.08 7.47
C ASN A 68 1.58 -2.47 7.80
N PRO A 69 1.46 -2.91 9.06
CA PRO A 69 1.65 -4.31 9.39
C PRO A 69 0.64 -5.16 8.60
N ALA A 70 1.14 -6.21 7.94
CA ALA A 70 0.34 -7.07 7.09
C ALA A 70 0.17 -8.46 7.72
N VAL A 71 -1.08 -8.88 7.91
CA VAL A 71 -1.40 -10.22 8.42
C VAL A 71 -1.49 -11.23 7.28
N VAL A 72 -1.02 -12.44 7.53
CA VAL A 72 -1.20 -13.59 6.64
C VAL A 72 -1.96 -14.66 7.41
N GLN A 73 -3.04 -15.16 6.81
CA GLN A 73 -3.91 -16.18 7.37
C GLN A 73 -4.06 -17.32 6.35
N SER A 74 -3.95 -18.56 6.82
CA SER A 74 -4.17 -19.75 6.02
C SER A 74 -5.00 -20.74 6.82
N TYR A 75 -6.07 -21.23 6.21
CA TYR A 75 -6.96 -22.23 6.78
C TYR A 75 -7.13 -23.35 5.78
N ASP A 76 -6.81 -24.56 6.20
CA ASP A 76 -6.87 -25.74 5.35
C ASP A 76 -7.66 -26.84 6.07
N LEU A 77 -8.74 -27.27 5.44
CA LEU A 77 -9.57 -28.39 5.91
C LEU A 77 -9.46 -29.51 4.89
N SER A 78 -9.16 -30.72 5.36
CA SER A 78 -9.16 -31.89 4.50
C SER A 78 -9.82 -33.08 5.18
N VAL A 79 -10.54 -33.85 4.39
CA VAL A 79 -11.13 -35.13 4.78
C VAL A 79 -10.73 -36.17 3.77
N SER A 80 -10.30 -37.32 4.25
CA SER A 80 -9.95 -38.46 3.41
C SER A 80 -10.62 -39.71 3.95
N LYS A 81 -11.10 -40.55 3.03
CA LYS A 81 -11.71 -41.84 3.34
C LYS A 81 -11.21 -42.87 2.35
N GLY A 82 -10.82 -44.05 2.82
CA GLY A 82 -10.44 -45.12 1.93
C GLY A 82 -10.53 -46.51 2.57
N ASN A 83 -10.65 -47.50 1.71
CA ASN A 83 -10.53 -48.93 1.98
C ASN A 83 -9.79 -49.61 0.82
N ASP A 84 -9.77 -50.93 0.78
CA ASP A 84 -9.02 -51.69 -0.25
C ASP A 84 -9.54 -51.50 -1.68
N GLN A 85 -10.79 -51.04 -1.84
CA GLN A 85 -11.45 -50.89 -3.14
C GLN A 85 -11.59 -49.43 -3.59
N ALA A 86 -11.57 -48.47 -2.68
CA ALA A 86 -11.81 -47.06 -2.98
C ALA A 86 -11.01 -46.12 -2.09
N ARG A 87 -10.53 -45.02 -2.66
CA ARG A 87 -9.91 -43.90 -1.94
C ARG A 87 -10.52 -42.59 -2.42
N GLN A 88 -10.92 -41.74 -1.50
CA GLN A 88 -11.46 -40.41 -1.77
C GLN A 88 -10.84 -39.39 -0.82
N SER A 89 -10.53 -38.22 -1.34
CA SER A 89 -10.12 -37.07 -0.54
C SER A 89 -10.80 -35.81 -1.04
N PHE A 90 -11.15 -34.94 -0.10
CA PHE A 90 -11.67 -33.62 -0.36
C PHE A 90 -10.92 -32.62 0.52
N SER A 91 -10.51 -31.50 -0.07
CA SER A 91 -9.90 -30.40 0.68
C SER A 91 -10.44 -29.04 0.25
N LEU A 92 -10.54 -28.16 1.24
CA LEU A 92 -10.85 -26.75 1.11
C LEU A 92 -9.71 -25.95 1.73
N GLY A 93 -9.29 -24.90 1.04
CA GLY A 93 -8.28 -23.96 1.53
C GLY A 93 -8.76 -22.53 1.38
N TYR A 94 -8.52 -21.71 2.39
CA TYR A 94 -8.65 -20.25 2.33
C TYR A 94 -7.32 -19.63 2.73
N TYR A 95 -6.79 -18.80 1.83
CA TYR A 95 -5.57 -18.04 2.05
C TYR A 95 -5.89 -16.56 1.93
N ASN A 96 -5.45 -15.76 2.90
CA ASN A 96 -5.57 -14.30 2.88
C ASN A 96 -4.23 -13.70 3.29
N GLN A 97 -3.73 -12.80 2.46
CA GLN A 97 -2.50 -12.05 2.70
C GLN A 97 -2.81 -10.58 2.49
N GLU A 98 -2.79 -9.82 3.57
CA GLU A 98 -2.75 -8.37 3.48
C GLU A 98 -1.41 -7.95 2.86
N GLY A 99 -1.42 -6.87 2.10
CA GLY A 99 -0.21 -6.25 1.60
C GLY A 99 0.42 -5.33 2.65
N ILE A 100 1.75 -5.20 2.59
CA ILE A 100 2.49 -4.25 3.44
C ILE A 100 2.20 -2.80 3.06
N ILE A 101 1.80 -2.55 1.82
CA ILE A 101 1.29 -1.25 1.37
C ILE A 101 -0.20 -1.22 1.70
N LYS A 102 -0.65 -0.14 2.34
CA LYS A 102 -2.06 0.03 2.75
C LYS A 102 -2.98 -0.19 1.54
N TYR A 103 -4.10 -0.86 1.80
CA TYR A 103 -5.14 -1.17 0.81
C TYR A 103 -4.73 -2.10 -0.33
N THR A 104 -3.60 -2.82 -0.19
CA THR A 104 -3.23 -3.91 -1.11
C THR A 104 -3.40 -5.27 -0.43
N GLY A 105 -3.53 -6.33 -1.22
CA GLY A 105 -3.67 -7.68 -0.67
C GLY A 105 -4.08 -8.73 -1.69
N PHE A 106 -4.08 -9.98 -1.22
CA PHE A 106 -4.39 -11.16 -2.02
C PHE A 106 -5.21 -12.13 -1.20
N ASP A 107 -6.28 -12.66 -1.79
CA ASP A 107 -7.03 -13.77 -1.19
C ASP A 107 -7.31 -14.87 -2.21
N ARG A 108 -7.34 -16.12 -1.72
CA ARG A 108 -7.54 -17.30 -2.55
C ARG A 108 -8.34 -18.37 -1.83
N PHE A 109 -9.41 -18.80 -2.47
CA PHE A 109 -10.15 -20.01 -2.15
C PHE A 109 -9.69 -21.14 -3.05
N THR A 110 -9.51 -22.33 -2.49
CA THR A 110 -9.13 -23.53 -3.22
C THR A 110 -10.02 -24.69 -2.80
N ALA A 111 -10.50 -25.47 -3.77
CA ALA A 111 -11.21 -26.71 -3.53
C ALA A 111 -10.54 -27.82 -4.33
N ARG A 112 -10.27 -28.97 -3.71
CA ARG A 112 -9.74 -30.15 -4.41
C ARG A 112 -10.54 -31.39 -4.04
N PHE A 113 -10.84 -32.21 -5.03
CA PHE A 113 -11.49 -33.50 -4.86
C PHE A 113 -10.72 -34.54 -5.65
N ASN A 114 -10.32 -35.62 -4.99
CA ASN A 114 -9.67 -36.76 -5.62
C ASN A 114 -10.45 -38.02 -5.28
N SER A 115 -10.68 -38.86 -6.27
CA SER A 115 -11.22 -40.20 -6.06
C SER A 115 -10.48 -41.22 -6.91
N SER A 116 -10.36 -42.44 -6.39
CA SER A 116 -9.78 -43.59 -7.07
C SER A 116 -10.54 -44.83 -6.64
N TYR A 117 -10.96 -45.63 -7.62
CA TYR A 117 -11.80 -46.80 -7.46
C TYR A 117 -11.21 -47.97 -8.23
N LYS A 118 -10.93 -49.06 -7.52
CA LYS A 118 -10.49 -50.32 -8.10
C LYS A 118 -11.75 -51.08 -8.54
N VAL A 119 -11.98 -51.14 -9.85
CA VAL A 119 -13.15 -51.81 -10.45
C VAL A 119 -12.90 -53.31 -10.61
N LYS A 120 -11.65 -53.70 -10.90
CA LYS A 120 -11.14 -55.08 -10.93
C LYS A 120 -9.67 -55.08 -10.50
N ASP A 121 -9.07 -56.24 -10.26
CA ASP A 121 -7.64 -56.33 -9.94
C ASP A 121 -6.71 -55.69 -10.96
N MET A 122 -7.12 -55.69 -12.23
CA MET A 122 -6.37 -55.08 -13.34
C MET A 122 -6.89 -53.68 -13.74
N LEU A 123 -7.99 -53.18 -13.16
CA LEU A 123 -8.61 -51.93 -13.62
C LEU A 123 -8.94 -51.00 -12.46
N THR A 124 -8.34 -49.80 -12.47
CA THR A 124 -8.62 -48.70 -11.55
C THR A 124 -9.03 -47.46 -12.33
N ILE A 125 -10.08 -46.78 -11.87
CA ILE A 125 -10.55 -45.50 -12.43
C ILE A 125 -10.37 -44.44 -11.36
N GLY A 126 -9.90 -43.25 -11.73
CA GLY A 126 -9.77 -42.13 -10.81
C GLY A 126 -10.24 -40.82 -11.40
N GLN A 127 -10.59 -39.90 -10.52
CA GLN A 127 -10.94 -38.52 -10.80
C GLN A 127 -10.07 -37.60 -9.96
N ASN A 128 -9.56 -36.54 -10.58
CA ASN A 128 -8.92 -35.42 -9.88
C ASN A 128 -9.58 -34.15 -10.36
N PHE A 129 -10.12 -33.38 -9.42
CA PHE A 129 -10.71 -32.08 -9.66
C PHE A 129 -10.06 -31.06 -8.73
N ALA A 130 -9.71 -29.90 -9.28
CA ALA A 130 -9.21 -28.76 -8.53
C ALA A 130 -9.82 -27.48 -9.08
N GLY A 131 -10.34 -26.65 -8.17
CA GLY A 131 -10.85 -25.32 -8.46
C GLY A 131 -10.14 -24.28 -7.59
N THR A 132 -9.88 -23.11 -8.15
CA THR A 132 -9.27 -21.98 -7.44
C THR A 132 -9.98 -20.69 -7.85
N LEU A 133 -10.32 -19.88 -6.86
CA LEU A 133 -10.78 -18.51 -7.05
C LEU A 133 -9.82 -17.61 -6.27
N SER A 134 -9.16 -16.68 -6.96
CA SER A 134 -8.27 -15.71 -6.34
C SER A 134 -8.72 -14.30 -6.67
N ARG A 135 -8.47 -13.38 -5.75
CA ARG A 135 -8.60 -11.94 -5.96
C ARG A 135 -7.32 -11.25 -5.52
N THR A 136 -6.92 -10.26 -6.30
CA THR A 136 -5.80 -9.39 -5.96
C THR A 136 -6.23 -7.94 -5.97
N THR A 137 -5.89 -7.21 -4.92
CA THR A 137 -5.99 -5.75 -4.87
C THR A 137 -4.59 -5.17 -4.93
N ASP A 138 -4.26 -4.54 -6.05
CA ASP A 138 -2.95 -3.94 -6.30
C ASP A 138 -3.09 -2.46 -6.63
N VAL A 139 -2.10 -1.65 -6.24
CA VAL A 139 -1.99 -0.29 -6.76
C VAL A 139 -1.29 -0.32 -8.12
N THR A 140 -1.86 0.36 -9.11
CA THR A 140 -1.25 0.46 -10.44
C THR A 140 0.03 1.28 -10.35
N ILE A 141 1.18 0.63 -10.56
CA ILE A 141 2.47 1.28 -10.80
C ILE A 141 2.47 1.86 -12.22
N ASN A 142 2.52 3.18 -12.32
CA ASN A 142 2.69 3.84 -13.60
C ASN A 142 4.21 3.91 -13.89
N ARG A 143 4.67 3.29 -14.97
CA ARG A 143 6.10 3.30 -15.35
C ARG A 143 6.66 4.72 -15.60
N VAL A 144 5.79 5.70 -15.86
CA VAL A 144 6.13 7.10 -16.14
C VAL A 144 5.98 7.98 -14.90
N LEU A 145 4.94 7.77 -14.07
CA LEU A 145 4.67 8.60 -12.88
C LEU A 145 5.26 8.04 -11.57
N GLY A 146 5.85 6.85 -11.62
CA GLY A 146 6.52 6.23 -10.47
C GLY A 146 5.61 5.31 -9.65
N SER A 147 6.25 4.66 -8.67
CA SER A 147 5.58 3.85 -7.64
C SER A 147 5.01 4.75 -6.56
N VAL A 148 3.94 4.32 -5.88
CA VAL A 148 3.40 5.02 -4.70
C VAL A 148 4.48 5.28 -3.63
N VAL A 149 5.49 4.40 -3.56
CA VAL A 149 6.66 4.58 -2.68
C VAL A 149 7.51 5.76 -3.13
N PHE A 150 7.72 5.93 -4.44
CA PHE A 150 8.47 7.06 -4.98
C PHE A 150 7.70 8.38 -4.82
N GLU A 151 6.38 8.33 -4.94
CA GLU A 151 5.51 9.49 -4.67
C GLU A 151 5.57 9.88 -3.20
N ALA A 152 5.50 8.91 -2.28
CA ALA A 152 5.63 9.15 -0.85
C ALA A 152 7.01 9.71 -0.45
N LEU A 153 8.09 9.31 -1.14
CA LEU A 153 9.43 9.86 -0.88
C LEU A 153 9.54 11.36 -1.21
N GLN A 154 8.83 11.81 -2.25
CA GLN A 154 8.88 13.21 -2.70
C GLN A 154 7.75 14.05 -2.13
N TYR A 155 6.80 13.43 -1.42
CA TYR A 155 5.68 14.15 -0.88
C TYR A 155 6.13 14.97 0.32
N PRO A 156 5.84 16.28 0.34
CA PRO A 156 6.34 17.18 1.36
C PRO A 156 5.76 16.83 2.73
N SER A 157 6.64 16.70 3.74
CA SER A 157 6.22 16.36 5.11
C SER A 157 5.34 17.42 5.77
N ILE A 158 5.37 18.67 5.29
CA ILE A 158 4.51 19.73 5.78
C ILE A 158 3.01 19.50 5.51
N VAL A 159 2.68 18.69 4.49
CA VAL A 159 1.28 18.45 4.09
C VAL A 159 0.66 17.38 5.00
N PRO A 160 -0.50 17.64 5.61
CA PRO A 160 -1.19 16.68 6.46
C PRO A 160 -1.80 15.56 5.63
N VAL A 161 -2.10 14.43 6.28
CA VAL A 161 -2.81 13.32 5.61
C VAL A 161 -4.19 13.77 5.12
N LYS A 162 -4.90 14.54 5.95
CA LYS A 162 -6.23 15.10 5.64
C LYS A 162 -6.32 16.56 6.06
N ASP A 163 -7.14 17.31 5.33
CA ASP A 163 -7.57 18.66 5.68
C ASP A 163 -8.60 18.63 6.84
N ILE A 164 -8.99 19.79 7.36
CA ILE A 164 -9.99 19.89 8.44
C ILE A 164 -11.39 19.41 8.03
N ASN A 165 -11.65 19.31 6.73
CA ASN A 165 -12.91 18.85 6.16
C ASN A 165 -12.91 17.33 5.90
N GLY A 166 -11.79 16.65 6.14
CA GLY A 166 -11.61 15.21 5.95
C GLY A 166 -11.20 14.79 4.53
N ASN A 167 -10.94 15.73 3.62
CA ASN A 167 -10.38 15.45 2.30
C ASN A 167 -8.88 15.19 2.42
N TYR A 168 -8.32 14.47 1.44
CA TYR A 168 -6.86 14.24 1.40
C TYR A 168 -6.11 15.55 1.11
N GLY A 169 -5.09 15.83 1.91
CA GLY A 169 -4.27 17.04 1.78
C GLY A 169 -3.62 17.12 0.39
N GLY A 170 -3.66 18.30 -0.22
CA GLY A 170 -3.07 18.57 -1.53
C GLY A 170 -1.62 19.03 -1.41
N ASN A 171 -0.79 18.71 -2.41
CA ASN A 171 0.59 19.17 -2.46
C ASN A 171 0.64 20.62 -2.99
N PRO A 172 1.14 21.60 -2.21
CA PRO A 172 1.17 23.00 -2.62
C PRO A 172 2.33 23.33 -3.56
N PHE A 173 3.34 22.46 -3.71
CA PHE A 173 4.55 22.72 -4.52
C PHE A 173 4.45 22.15 -5.94
N ILE A 174 3.91 20.94 -6.07
CA ILE A 174 3.81 20.23 -7.35
C ILE A 174 2.45 19.55 -7.47
N ASN A 175 1.97 19.35 -8.70
CA ASN A 175 0.71 18.65 -8.97
C ASN A 175 0.87 17.13 -8.79
N LEU A 176 1.13 16.70 -7.57
CA LEU A 176 1.23 15.31 -7.14
C LEU A 176 0.08 15.01 -6.16
N GLY A 177 -0.69 13.98 -6.48
CA GLY A 177 -1.79 13.55 -5.62
C GLY A 177 -1.28 12.95 -4.31
N ASN A 178 -2.08 13.10 -3.24
CA ASN A 178 -1.82 12.48 -1.94
C ASN A 178 -1.59 10.95 -2.08
N PRO A 179 -0.43 10.41 -1.68
CA PRO A 179 -0.10 8.99 -1.87
C PRO A 179 -1.08 8.06 -1.16
N LEU A 180 -1.47 8.38 0.08
CA LEU A 180 -2.45 7.59 0.81
C LEU A 180 -3.84 7.70 0.19
N GLY A 181 -4.22 8.91 -0.26
CA GLY A 181 -5.49 9.11 -0.98
C GLY A 181 -5.56 8.32 -2.28
N ARG A 182 -4.44 8.15 -2.98
CA ARG A 182 -4.36 7.29 -4.16
C ARG A 182 -4.58 5.82 -3.80
N LEU A 183 -3.98 5.34 -2.72
CA LEU A 183 -4.18 3.97 -2.24
C LEU A 183 -5.62 3.72 -1.82
N ASP A 184 -6.24 4.65 -1.07
CA ASP A 184 -7.63 4.52 -0.63
C ASP A 184 -8.60 4.47 -1.82
N ARG A 185 -8.39 5.28 -2.87
CA ARG A 185 -9.18 5.20 -4.10
C ARG A 185 -9.02 3.88 -4.86
N ALA A 186 -7.91 3.18 -4.67
CA ALA A 186 -7.61 1.92 -5.35
C ALA A 186 -8.03 0.67 -4.55
N LYS A 187 -8.51 0.83 -3.30
CA LYS A 187 -8.80 -0.30 -2.39
C LYS A 187 -9.83 -1.30 -2.91
N ASP A 188 -10.71 -0.85 -3.79
CA ASP A 188 -11.79 -1.67 -4.37
C ASP A 188 -11.46 -2.17 -5.78
N ASN A 189 -10.24 -1.90 -6.28
CA ASN A 189 -9.80 -2.29 -7.61
C ASN A 189 -9.29 -3.74 -7.63
N GLN A 190 -10.23 -4.68 -7.52
CA GLN A 190 -9.95 -6.11 -7.46
C GLN A 190 -9.84 -6.72 -8.87
N LYS A 191 -8.84 -7.57 -9.06
CA LYS A 191 -8.63 -8.38 -10.28
C LYS A 191 -8.73 -9.87 -9.99
#